data_AF-A0A955E0X0-F1
#
_entry.id   AF-A0A955E0X0-F1
#
_cell.length_a   1.000
_cell.length_b   1.000
_cell.length_c   1.000
_cell.angle_alpha   90.00
_cell.angle_beta   90.00
_cell.angle_gamma   90.00
#
_symmetry.space_group_name_H-M   'P 1'
#
loop_
_entity.id
_entity.type
_entity.pdbx_description
1 polymer ?
#
loop_
_entity_poly.entity_id
_entity_poly.type
_entity_poly.pdbx_seq_one_letter_code
_entity_poly.pdbx_strand_id
1 'polypeptide(L)'
;MAEQTSNNLAQPAKEEDTITGERYPDIYHEYRPDKAILQYQEKDDIFVYESANGLALKVEVVTEAILRFRYAPEGRFERGFSYA
;
A
#
# COMPACT_ATOMS: atom_id res chain seq x y z
N MET A 1 16.13 -28.55 -25.74
CA MET A 1 16.69 -27.55 -24.81
C MET A 1 15.54 -26.69 -24.32
N ALA A 2 15.03 -26.99 -23.12
CA ALA A 2 14.07 -26.15 -22.41
C ALA A 2 14.37 -26.37 -20.91
N GLU A 3 14.96 -25.36 -20.28
CA GLU A 3 15.22 -25.34 -18.84
C GLU A 3 13.87 -25.25 -18.13
N GLN A 4 13.52 -26.27 -17.35
CA GLN A 4 12.39 -26.21 -16.44
C GLN A 4 12.82 -25.51 -15.16
N THR A 5 12.45 -24.23 -15.04
CA THR A 5 12.53 -23.45 -13.82
C THR A 5 11.79 -24.20 -12.69
N SER A 6 12.53 -24.56 -11.64
CA SER A 6 11.98 -25.18 -10.44
C SER A 6 11.03 -24.22 -9.73
N ASN A 7 9.73 -24.47 -9.85
CA ASN A 7 8.69 -23.82 -9.06
C ASN A 7 8.79 -24.34 -7.61
N ASN A 8 9.50 -23.61 -6.75
CA ASN A 8 9.52 -23.92 -5.32
C ASN A 8 8.33 -23.24 -4.66
N LEU A 9 7.17 -23.89 -4.74
CA LEU A 9 5.98 -23.49 -3.97
C LEU A 9 6.28 -23.81 -2.50
N ALA A 10 6.36 -22.78 -1.66
CA ALA A 10 6.49 -22.94 -0.22
C ALA A 10 5.40 -23.89 0.28
N GLN A 11 5.81 -25.00 0.90
CA GLN A 11 4.87 -25.99 1.42
C GLN A 11 4.03 -25.35 2.54
N PRO A 12 2.72 -25.65 2.63
CA PRO A 12 1.91 -25.18 3.74
C PRO A 12 2.49 -25.70 5.06
N ALA A 13 2.60 -24.81 6.05
CA ALA A 13 3.06 -25.16 7.39
C ALA A 13 2.18 -26.28 7.99
N LYS A 14 2.79 -27.20 8.72
CA LYS A 14 2.07 -28.32 9.36
C LYS A 14 1.14 -27.76 10.43
N GLU A 15 -0.06 -28.32 10.56
CA GLU A 15 -1.07 -27.87 11.54
C GLU A 15 -0.52 -27.83 12.98
N GLU A 16 0.41 -28.73 13.30
CA GLU A 16 1.09 -28.82 14.60
C GLU A 16 1.90 -27.55 14.94
N ASP A 17 2.40 -26.81 13.93
CA ASP A 17 3.15 -25.56 14.11
C ASP A 17 2.22 -24.33 14.27
N THR A 18 0.91 -24.51 14.08
CA THR A 18 -0.10 -23.44 14.23
C THR A 18 -0.77 -23.43 15.61
N ILE A 19 -0.45 -24.39 16.47
CA ILE A 19 -0.93 -24.48 17.85
C ILE A 19 0.09 -23.82 18.78
N THR A 20 0.30 -22.52 18.60
CA THR A 20 0.96 -21.69 19.60
C THR A 20 -0.02 -20.60 20.02
N GLY A 21 -0.33 -20.53 21.32
CA GLY A 21 -1.11 -19.44 21.90
C GLY A 21 -0.37 -18.10 21.91
N GLU A 22 0.83 -18.05 21.34
CA GLU A 22 1.59 -16.83 21.14
C GLU A 22 1.08 -16.15 19.86
N ARG A 23 0.56 -14.93 20.01
CA ARG A 23 0.27 -14.09 18.84
C ARG A 23 1.53 -14.00 18.00
N TYR A 24 1.42 -14.26 16.69
CA TYR A 24 2.45 -13.89 15.73
C TYR A 24 2.90 -12.45 16.03
N PRO A 25 4.21 -12.14 16.02
CA PRO A 25 4.65 -10.77 16.20
C PRO A 25 3.90 -9.93 15.19
N ASP A 26 3.01 -9.07 15.67
CA ASP A 26 2.09 -8.34 14.83
C ASP A 26 2.94 -7.63 13.75
N ILE A 27 2.81 -8.07 12.49
CA ILE A 27 3.62 -7.59 11.38
C ILE A 27 3.07 -6.22 10.99
N TYR A 28 3.31 -5.21 11.83
CA TYR A 28 2.98 -3.84 11.55
C TYR A 28 4.11 -3.21 10.75
N HIS A 29 3.81 -2.78 9.54
CA HIS A 29 4.70 -1.93 8.75
C HIS A 29 4.33 -0.47 9.00
N GLU A 30 5.27 0.28 9.55
CA GLU A 30 5.12 1.73 9.69
C GLU A 30 5.57 2.44 8.42
N TYR A 31 4.65 3.18 7.80
CA TYR A 31 4.94 4.01 6.63
C TYR A 31 4.95 5.48 7.05
N ARG A 32 6.04 6.18 6.75
CA ARG A 32 6.18 7.62 7.00
C ARG A 32 6.78 8.31 5.77
N PRO A 33 6.19 9.41 5.29
CA PRO A 33 6.83 10.20 4.25
C PRO A 33 8.18 10.71 4.77
N ASP A 34 9.19 10.72 3.90
CA ASP A 34 10.42 11.44 4.20
C ASP A 34 10.25 12.95 3.98
N LYS A 35 11.31 13.70 4.25
CA LYS A 35 11.28 15.18 4.20
C LYS A 35 11.07 15.74 2.79
N ALA A 36 11.28 14.98 1.72
CA ALA A 36 11.31 15.51 0.37
C ALA A 36 9.99 15.22 -0.34
N ILE A 37 9.14 16.23 -0.49
CA ILE A 37 8.02 16.16 -1.44
C ILE A 37 8.59 16.45 -2.83
N LEU A 38 8.59 15.44 -3.70
CA LEU A 38 9.16 15.51 -5.04
C LEU A 38 8.22 16.18 -6.03
N GLN A 39 6.92 16.00 -5.86
CA GLN A 39 5.92 16.47 -6.80
C GLN A 39 4.67 16.96 -6.10
N TYR A 40 4.16 18.08 -6.61
CA TYR A 40 2.84 18.64 -6.33
C TYR A 40 2.11 18.75 -7.65
N GLN A 41 0.96 18.10 -7.76
CA GLN A 41 0.05 18.30 -8.88
C GLN A 41 -1.29 18.78 -8.33
N GLU A 42 -1.66 19.98 -8.76
CA GLU A 42 -2.99 20.53 -8.58
C GLU A 42 -3.71 20.42 -9.92
N LYS A 43 -4.78 19.64 -9.93
CA LYS A 43 -5.71 19.62 -11.04
C LYS A 43 -7.10 19.55 -10.45
N ASP A 44 -7.90 20.57 -10.74
CA ASP A 44 -9.23 20.73 -10.16
C ASP A 44 -9.11 20.73 -8.61
N ASP A 45 -9.89 19.89 -7.94
CA ASP A 45 -9.95 19.75 -6.49
C ASP A 45 -9.04 18.65 -5.94
N ILE A 46 -8.02 18.25 -6.70
CA ILE A 46 -7.13 17.13 -6.37
C ILE A 46 -5.69 17.62 -6.20
N PHE A 47 -5.13 17.27 -5.05
CA PHE A 47 -3.74 17.49 -4.68
C PHE A 47 -3.03 16.13 -4.50
N VAL A 48 -1.91 15.95 -5.18
CA VAL A 48 -1.06 14.75 -5.04
C VAL A 48 0.30 15.16 -4.50
N TYR A 49 0.72 14.50 -3.42
CA TYR A 49 2.04 14.61 -2.81
C TYR A 49 2.77 13.29 -2.96
N GLU A 50 3.99 13.32 -3.49
CA GLU A 50 4.86 12.15 -3.60
C GLU A 50 6.15 12.42 -2.83
N SER A 51 6.58 11.48 -1.98
CA SER A 51 7.85 11.57 -1.26
C SER A 51 8.96 10.75 -1.91
N ALA A 52 10.22 11.04 -1.57
CA ALA A 52 11.36 10.38 -2.22
C ALA A 52 11.46 8.88 -1.92
N ASN A 53 10.92 8.43 -0.79
CA ASN A 53 10.78 7.02 -0.45
C ASN A 53 9.59 6.30 -1.13
N GLY A 54 8.95 6.93 -2.12
CA GLY A 54 7.93 6.32 -2.97
C GLY A 54 6.52 6.31 -2.38
N LEU A 55 6.31 6.92 -1.21
CA LEU A 55 4.98 7.07 -0.64
C LEU A 55 4.23 8.19 -1.36
N ALA A 56 2.93 8.00 -1.58
CA ALA A 56 2.08 9.04 -2.13
C ALA A 56 0.84 9.28 -1.27
N LEU A 57 0.47 10.54 -1.14
CA LEU A 57 -0.77 10.99 -0.53
C LEU A 57 -1.57 11.78 -1.55
N LYS A 58 -2.82 11.37 -1.77
CA LYS A 58 -3.79 12.13 -2.55
C LYS A 58 -4.84 12.72 -1.62
N VAL A 59 -5.06 14.02 -1.75
CA VAL A 59 -6.12 14.78 -1.08
C VAL A 59 -7.08 15.28 -2.16
N GLU A 60 -8.35 14.97 -2.01
CA GLU A 60 -9.40 15.37 -2.94
C GLU A 60 -10.48 16.14 -2.16
N VAL A 61 -10.82 17.35 -2.61
CA VAL A 61 -11.98 18.10 -2.11
C VAL A 61 -13.21 17.55 -2.84
N VAL A 62 -14.03 16.78 -2.14
CA VAL A 62 -15.25 16.18 -2.72
C VAL A 62 -16.40 17.19 -2.70
N THR A 63 -16.47 17.98 -1.63
CA THR A 63 -17.35 19.14 -1.46
C THR A 63 -16.65 20.16 -0.56
N GLU A 64 -17.22 21.35 -0.39
CA GLU A 64 -16.70 22.39 0.53
C GLU A 64 -16.51 21.91 1.98
N ALA A 65 -17.19 20.82 2.38
CA ALA A 65 -17.13 20.27 3.73
C ALA A 65 -16.53 18.85 3.80
N ILE A 66 -16.17 18.23 2.66
CA ILE A 66 -15.72 16.83 2.61
C ILE A 66 -14.37 16.75 1.90
N LEU A 67 -13.37 16.26 2.65
CA LEU A 67 -12.05 15.92 2.14
C LEU A 67 -11.88 14.41 2.12
N ARG A 68 -11.33 13.88 1.03
CA ARG A 68 -10.92 12.48 0.91
C ARG A 68 -9.41 12.37 0.91
N PHE A 69 -8.90 11.54 1.82
CA PHE A 69 -7.50 11.17 1.90
C PHE A 69 -7.31 9.75 1.36
N ARG A 70 -6.38 9.57 0.43
CA ARG A 70 -5.92 8.24 0.00
C ARG A 70 -4.42 8.16 0.16
N TYR A 71 -3.98 7.17 0.91
CA TYR A 71 -2.57 6.87 1.11
C TYR A 71 -2.15 5.67 0.24
N ALA A 72 -1.03 5.78 -0.45
CA ALA A 72 -0.48 4.75 -1.32
C ALA A 72 0.96 4.44 -0.91
N PRO A 73 1.19 3.33 -0.17
CA PRO A 73 2.52 2.86 0.20
C PRO A 73 3.48 2.61 -0.98
N GLU A 74 2.92 2.30 -2.15
CA GLU A 74 3.65 1.97 -3.37
C GLU A 74 3.60 3.09 -4.42
N GLY A 75 3.12 4.28 -4.03
CA GLY A 75 3.05 5.46 -4.90
C GLY A 75 1.93 5.42 -5.96
N ARG A 76 1.14 4.34 -6.01
CA ARG A 76 0.09 4.16 -7.02
C ARG A 76 -1.31 4.18 -6.40
N PHE A 77 -2.20 4.96 -7.01
CA PHE A 77 -3.61 4.98 -6.66
C PHE A 77 -4.40 4.08 -7.59
N GLU A 78 -4.63 2.84 -7.16
CA GLU A 78 -5.50 1.92 -7.89
C GLU A 78 -6.89 2.52 -8.11
N ARG A 79 -7.54 2.10 -9.21
CA ARG A 79 -8.94 2.47 -9.45
C ARG A 79 -9.77 2.03 -8.25
N GLY A 80 -10.71 2.88 -7.84
CA GLY A 80 -11.65 2.50 -6.79
C GLY A 80 -12.41 1.25 -7.24
N PHE A 81 -12.32 0.18 -6.47
CA PHE A 81 -13.21 -0.96 -6.61
C PHE A 81 -14.38 -0.75 -5.66
N SER A 82 -15.60 -1.02 -6.12
CA SER A 82 -16.78 -1.07 -5.28
C SER A 82 -17.28 -2.50 -5.27
N TYR A 83 -17.48 -3.08 -4.09
CA TYR A 83 -18.20 -4.35 -3.90
C TYR A 83 -19.70 -4.07 -3.76
N ALA A 84 -20.28 -3.35 -4.72
CA ALA A 84 -21.73 -3.16 -4.77
C ALA A 84 -22.38 -4.32 -5.51
#